data_AF-A0A126JHU6-F1
#
_entry.id   AF-A0A126JHU6-F1
#
_cell.length_a   1.000
_cell.length_b   1.000
_cell.length_c   1.000
_cell.angle_alpha   90.00
_cell.angle_beta   90.00
_cell.angle_gamma   90.00
#
_symmetry.space_group_name_H-M   'P 1'
#
loop_
_entity.id
_entity.type
_entity.pdbx_description
1 polymer ?
#
loop_
_entity_poly.entity_id
_entity_poly.type
_entity_poly.pdbx_seq_one_letter_code
_entity_poly.pdbx_strand_id
1 'polypeptide(L)'
;MRREGMELKQAFVFEFDENLSSSSGSIHLEKVKQNCSPNYDYFKITFIDGYLYIKNKSGVILDKYDLKNVISLVALKRDYLSLSLSNNKQIKKFKNIKNKHLKNKFNLYVINEDIEKRITKNGILEEVILNKMLLSILLGNEENLLQIS
;
A
#
# COMPACT_ATOMS: atom_id res chain seq x y z
N MET A 1 9.51 -22.70 -28.34
CA MET A 1 8.37 -21.94 -27.79
C MET A 1 8.68 -21.60 -26.33
N ARG A 2 8.87 -20.32 -26.01
CA ARG A 2 9.18 -19.88 -24.64
C ARG A 2 7.93 -20.03 -23.80
N ARG A 3 8.02 -20.78 -22.69
CA ARG A 3 7.02 -20.72 -21.62
C ARG A 3 7.16 -19.34 -20.98
N GLU A 4 6.23 -18.44 -21.25
CA GLU A 4 6.04 -17.28 -20.39
C GLU A 4 5.72 -17.83 -19.00
N GLY A 5 6.66 -17.68 -18.07
CA GLY A 5 6.41 -18.00 -16.68
C GLY A 5 5.29 -17.08 -16.20
N MET A 6 4.13 -17.66 -15.90
CA MET A 6 3.17 -17.01 -15.02
C MET A 6 3.90 -16.82 -13.68
N GLU A 7 4.51 -15.66 -13.48
CA GLU A 7 4.87 -15.22 -12.14
C GLU A 7 3.57 -15.20 -11.34
N LEU A 8 3.45 -16.14 -10.39
CA LEU A 8 2.37 -16.17 -9.43
C LEU A 8 2.38 -14.81 -8.72
N LYS A 9 1.41 -13.95 -9.07
CA LYS A 9 1.24 -12.68 -8.38
C LYS A 9 0.96 -13.01 -6.92
N GLN A 10 1.93 -12.74 -6.06
CA GLN A 10 1.81 -13.04 -4.65
C GLN A 10 0.78 -12.08 -4.04
N ALA A 11 -0.24 -12.65 -3.41
CA ALA A 11 -1.26 -11.89 -2.68
C ALA A 11 -0.82 -11.68 -1.23
N PHE A 12 -1.01 -10.48 -0.73
CA PHE A 12 -0.69 -10.08 0.63
C PHE A 12 -1.93 -9.57 1.34
N VAL A 13 -2.09 -9.97 2.59
CA VAL A 13 -3.17 -9.45 3.44
C VAL A 13 -2.77 -8.07 3.96
N PHE A 14 -3.74 -7.15 4.04
CA PHE A 14 -3.58 -5.88 4.74
C PHE A 14 -4.67 -5.62 5.79
N GLU A 15 -4.32 -4.86 6.82
CA GLU A 15 -5.23 -4.34 7.84
C GLU A 15 -4.89 -2.89 8.15
N PHE A 16 -5.92 -2.06 8.11
CA PHE A 16 -5.87 -0.67 8.51
C PHE A 16 -7.00 -0.40 9.49
N ASP A 17 -6.67 0.10 10.66
CA ASP A 17 -7.65 0.56 11.63
C ASP A 17 -7.19 1.86 12.31
N GLU A 18 -7.96 2.91 12.08
CA GLU A 18 -7.87 4.20 12.75
C GLU A 18 -9.23 4.60 13.33
N ASN A 19 -9.24 5.67 14.13
CA ASN A 19 -10.45 6.09 14.85
C ASN A 19 -11.66 6.39 13.94
N LEU A 20 -11.43 6.92 12.74
CA LEU A 20 -12.51 7.37 11.82
C LEU A 20 -12.53 6.64 10.48
N SER A 21 -11.60 5.71 10.25
CA SER A 21 -11.58 4.89 9.06
C SER A 21 -10.92 3.55 9.32
N SER A 22 -11.36 2.52 8.60
CA SER A 22 -10.79 1.18 8.67
C SER A 22 -10.91 0.47 7.34
N SER A 23 -10.00 -0.45 7.06
CA SER A 23 -10.00 -1.28 5.86
C SER A 23 -9.26 -2.58 6.11
N SER A 24 -9.66 -3.62 5.43
CA SER A 24 -8.92 -4.88 5.38
C SER A 24 -9.23 -5.60 4.07
N GLY A 25 -8.33 -6.48 3.68
CA GLY A 25 -8.48 -7.27 2.46
C GLY A 25 -7.14 -7.80 1.98
N SER A 26 -7.06 -8.02 0.68
CA SER A 26 -5.89 -8.57 0.00
C SER A 26 -5.43 -7.69 -1.14
N ILE A 27 -4.11 -7.57 -1.32
CA ILE A 27 -3.46 -6.80 -2.37
C ILE A 27 -2.45 -7.66 -3.13
N HIS A 28 -2.31 -7.42 -4.42
CA HIS A 28 -1.13 -7.80 -5.17
C HIS A 28 -0.13 -6.64 -5.15
N LEU A 29 1.14 -6.97 -4.97
CA LEU A 29 2.25 -6.04 -5.09
C LEU A 29 3.15 -6.48 -6.24
N GLU A 30 3.45 -5.54 -7.13
CA GLU A 30 4.43 -5.74 -8.19
C GLU A 30 5.42 -4.58 -8.19
N LYS A 31 6.71 -4.90 -8.27
CA LYS A 31 7.73 -3.89 -8.49
C LYS A 31 7.70 -3.48 -9.95
N VAL A 32 7.57 -2.18 -10.21
CA VAL A 32 7.42 -1.65 -11.57
C VAL A 32 8.60 -0.76 -11.94
N LYS A 33 8.98 -0.79 -13.22
CA LYS A 33 9.94 0.17 -13.76
C LYS A 33 9.22 1.48 -14.03
N GLN A 34 9.67 2.56 -13.40
CA GLN A 34 9.23 3.92 -13.67
C GLN A 34 10.48 4.79 -13.89
N ASN A 35 10.41 5.69 -14.87
CA ASN A 35 11.55 6.53 -15.25
C ASN A 35 11.53 7.90 -14.55
N CYS A 36 10.64 8.12 -13.58
CA CYS A 36 10.48 9.43 -12.93
C CYS A 36 11.69 9.84 -12.09
N SER A 37 12.35 8.90 -11.39
CA SER A 37 13.59 9.17 -10.66
C SER A 37 14.42 7.89 -10.49
N PRO A 38 15.74 7.92 -10.77
CA PRO A 38 16.61 6.75 -10.61
C PRO A 38 16.86 6.37 -9.14
N ASN A 39 16.53 7.26 -8.21
CA ASN A 39 16.77 7.07 -6.77
C ASN A 39 15.64 6.36 -6.05
N TYR A 40 14.59 5.96 -6.77
CA TYR A 40 13.41 5.33 -6.20
C TYR A 40 13.14 3.98 -6.87
N ASP A 41 12.67 3.04 -6.06
CA ASP A 41 11.94 1.87 -6.54
C ASP A 41 10.45 2.15 -6.43
N TYR A 42 9.70 1.65 -7.41
CA TYR A 42 8.27 1.90 -7.54
C TYR A 42 7.52 0.58 -7.41
N PHE A 43 6.42 0.62 -6.67
CA PHE A 43 5.58 -0.54 -6.42
C PHE A 43 4.16 -0.18 -6.81
N LYS A 44 3.57 -1.03 -7.65
CA LYS A 44 2.16 -0.95 -7.97
C LYS A 44 1.41 -1.88 -7.04
N ILE A 45 0.33 -1.36 -6.47
CA ILE A 45 -0.54 -2.06 -5.55
C ILE A 45 -1.87 -2.25 -6.26
N THR A 46 -2.31 -3.50 -6.42
CA THR A 46 -3.63 -3.80 -7.00
C THR A 46 -4.47 -4.48 -5.93
N PHE A 47 -5.56 -3.84 -5.53
CA PHE A 47 -6.49 -4.41 -4.56
C PHE A 47 -7.27 -5.57 -5.17
N ILE A 48 -7.20 -6.73 -4.53
CA ILE A 48 -7.93 -7.94 -4.93
C ILE A 48 -9.35 -7.89 -4.38
N ASP A 49 -9.44 -7.53 -3.11
CA ASP A 49 -10.67 -7.39 -2.34
C ASP A 49 -10.45 -6.38 -1.22
N GLY A 50 -11.53 -6.05 -0.53
CA GLY A 50 -11.53 -5.20 0.64
C GLY A 50 -12.43 -3.99 0.48
N TYR A 51 -12.68 -3.35 1.62
CA TYR A 51 -13.53 -2.17 1.67
C TYR A 51 -12.91 -1.11 2.56
N LEU A 52 -12.92 0.13 2.07
CA LEU A 52 -12.62 1.29 2.88
C LEU A 52 -13.91 1.75 3.56
N TYR A 53 -13.92 1.72 4.89
CA TYR A 53 -15.02 2.19 5.71
C TYR A 53 -14.69 3.55 6.31
N ILE A 54 -15.63 4.49 6.21
CA ILE A 54 -15.62 5.75 6.95
C ILE A 54 -16.58 5.59 8.12
N LYS A 55 -16.12 5.89 9.34
CA LYS A 55 -16.90 5.70 10.57
C LYS A 55 -16.94 6.97 11.43
N ASN A 56 -18.01 7.12 12.20
CA ASN A 56 -18.06 8.15 13.23
C ASN A 56 -17.28 7.75 14.49
N LYS A 57 -17.22 8.65 15.48
CA LYS A 57 -16.53 8.40 16.76
C LYS A 57 -17.10 7.22 17.57
N SER A 58 -18.35 6.85 17.33
CA SER A 58 -19.03 5.71 17.96
C SER A 58 -18.79 4.40 17.21
N GLY A 59 -18.02 4.41 16.11
CA GLY A 59 -17.73 3.24 15.29
C GLY A 59 -18.82 2.89 14.27
N VAL A 60 -19.88 3.68 14.14
CA VAL A 60 -20.93 3.46 13.14
C VAL A 60 -20.38 3.79 11.76
N ILE A 61 -20.54 2.87 10.82
CA ILE A 61 -20.15 3.03 9.42
C ILE A 61 -21.08 4.07 8.78
N LEU A 62 -20.49 5.17 8.33
CA LEU A 62 -21.18 6.24 7.60
C LEU A 62 -21.12 5.98 6.10
N ASP A 63 -20.01 5.41 5.61
CA ASP A 63 -19.80 5.16 4.19
C ASP A 63 -18.87 3.97 3.96
N LYS A 64 -18.96 3.39 2.76
CA LYS A 64 -18.25 2.18 2.35
C LYS A 64 -17.88 2.23 0.86
N TYR A 65 -16.60 2.05 0.58
CA TYR A 65 -16.04 2.02 -0.77
C TYR A 65 -15.44 0.65 -1.05
N ASP A 66 -15.84 0.03 -2.16
CA ASP A 66 -15.22 -1.19 -2.66
C ASP A 66 -13.84 -0.85 -3.23
N LEU A 67 -12.81 -1.53 -2.72
CA LEU A 67 -11.44 -1.34 -3.19
C LEU A 67 -11.08 -2.31 -4.30
N LYS A 68 -11.94 -3.27 -4.65
CA LYS A 68 -11.63 -4.27 -5.69
C LYS A 68 -11.20 -3.61 -7.00
N ASN A 69 -10.04 -4.03 -7.49
CA ASN A 69 -9.37 -3.52 -8.69
C ASN A 69 -8.92 -2.05 -8.62
N VAL A 70 -8.94 -1.40 -7.46
CA VAL A 70 -8.25 -0.12 -7.28
C VAL A 70 -6.75 -0.35 -7.47
N ILE A 71 -6.08 0.57 -8.16
CA ILE A 71 -4.66 0.49 -8.47
C ILE A 71 -3.97 1.73 -7.94
N SER A 72 -2.97 1.53 -7.09
CA SER A 72 -2.14 2.59 -6.52
C SER A 72 -0.69 2.44 -6.95
N LEU A 73 0.05 3.55 -6.98
CA LEU A 73 1.48 3.60 -7.22
C LEU A 73 2.17 4.24 -6.02
N VAL A 74 3.16 3.54 -5.46
CA VAL A 74 3.99 4.04 -4.36
C VAL A 74 5.46 4.02 -4.76
N ALA A 75 6.25 4.88 -4.14
CA ALA A 75 7.68 4.98 -4.34
C ALA A 75 8.43 4.86 -3.02
N LEU A 76 9.58 4.19 -3.05
CA LEU A 76 10.48 4.01 -1.91
C LEU A 76 11.88 4.41 -2.34
N LYS A 77 12.53 5.30 -1.60
CA LYS A 77 13.88 5.75 -1.94
C LYS A 77 14.88 4.61 -1.71
N ARG A 78 15.81 4.43 -2.67
CA ARG A 78 16.83 3.38 -2.70
C ARG A 78 17.92 3.49 -1.62
N ASP A 79 17.77 4.38 -0.64
CA ASP A 79 18.70 4.54 0.47
C ASP A 79 18.86 3.24 1.29
N TYR A 80 17.87 2.34 1.27
CA TYR A 80 17.96 1.01 1.89
C TYR A 80 19.04 0.11 1.27
N LEU A 81 19.51 0.37 0.05
CA LEU A 81 20.61 -0.40 -0.56
C LEU A 81 21.93 -0.22 0.21
N SER A 82 22.05 0.85 1.01
CA SER A 82 23.19 1.07 1.91
C SER A 82 23.11 0.26 3.21
N LEU A 83 21.99 -0.41 3.49
CA LEU A 83 21.75 -1.17 4.71
C LEU A 83 21.91 -2.66 4.47
N SER A 84 22.48 -3.37 5.46
CA SER A 84 22.43 -4.84 5.51
C SER A 84 21.04 -5.29 5.96
N LEU A 85 20.15 -5.55 5.01
CA LEU A 85 18.83 -6.09 5.30
C LEU A 85 18.91 -7.60 5.53
N SER A 86 18.29 -8.08 6.59
CA SER A 86 18.14 -9.52 6.83
C SER A 86 17.10 -10.09 5.85
N ASN A 87 17.54 -10.76 4.79
CA ASN A 87 16.65 -11.34 3.77
C ASN A 87 15.80 -12.53 4.25
N ASN A 88 15.94 -12.96 5.52
CA ASN A 88 15.32 -14.18 6.05
C ASN A 88 14.02 -13.96 6.85
N LYS A 89 13.46 -12.75 6.91
CA LYS A 89 12.17 -12.55 7.57
C LYS A 89 11.05 -12.88 6.60
N GLN A 90 10.13 -13.76 6.99
CA GLN A 90 8.91 -14.03 6.23
C GLN A 90 8.09 -12.75 6.07
N ILE A 91 7.56 -12.50 4.87
CA ILE A 91 6.70 -11.34 4.59
C ILE A 91 5.54 -11.34 5.59
N LYS A 92 5.46 -10.28 6.39
CA LYS A 92 4.36 -10.07 7.31
C LYS A 92 3.20 -9.41 6.57
N LYS A 93 2.00 -9.62 7.09
CA LYS A 93 0.82 -8.82 6.76
C LYS A 93 1.12 -7.32 6.85
N PHE A 94 0.61 -6.54 5.90
CA PHE A 94 0.68 -5.08 5.97
C PHE A 94 -0.32 -4.57 7.00
N LYS A 95 0.15 -4.00 8.10
CA LYS A 95 -0.73 -3.46 9.14
C LYS A 95 -0.27 -2.10 9.59
N ASN A 96 -1.18 -1.16 9.76
CA ASN A 96 -0.80 0.14 10.28
C ASN A 96 -0.22 0.04 11.70
N ILE A 97 1.01 0.55 11.86
CA ILE A 97 1.70 0.57 13.15
C ILE A 97 1.23 1.80 13.92
N LYS A 98 0.56 1.60 15.06
CA LYS A 98 0.08 2.68 15.95
C LYS A 98 1.24 3.28 16.77
N ASN A 99 2.29 3.78 16.12
CA ASN A 99 3.43 4.44 16.77
C ASN A 99 3.59 5.88 16.26
N LYS A 100 3.41 6.86 17.16
CA LYS A 100 3.52 8.29 16.84
C LYS A 100 4.95 8.75 16.49
N HIS A 101 5.96 7.95 16.84
CA HIS A 101 7.37 8.26 16.57
C HIS A 101 7.93 7.53 15.35
N LEU A 102 7.06 6.86 14.57
CA LEU A 102 7.48 6.15 13.37
C LEU A 102 8.06 7.16 12.36
N LYS A 103 9.34 7.00 12.05
CA LYS A 103 10.03 7.84 11.06
C LYS A 103 9.90 7.22 9.68
N ASN A 104 9.61 8.03 8.67
CA ASN A 104 9.69 7.63 7.27
C ASN A 104 11.17 7.50 6.84
N LYS A 105 11.82 6.43 7.28
CA LYS A 105 13.28 6.24 7.15
C LYS A 105 13.74 6.22 5.68
N PHE A 106 12.90 5.70 4.79
CA PHE A 106 13.24 5.45 3.39
C PHE A 106 12.49 6.36 2.43
N ASN A 107 11.93 7.47 2.92
CA ASN A 107 11.15 8.41 2.10
C ASN A 107 10.13 7.69 1.21
N LEU A 108 9.30 6.85 1.83
CA LEU A 108 8.17 6.20 1.19
C LEU A 108 7.06 7.22 0.93
N TYR A 109 6.54 7.24 -0.30
CA TYR A 109 5.46 8.13 -0.73
C TYR A 109 4.43 7.38 -1.56
N VAL A 110 3.17 7.80 -1.45
CA VAL A 110 2.12 7.45 -2.42
C VAL A 110 2.22 8.46 -3.56
N ILE A 111 2.50 7.96 -4.77
CA ILE A 111 2.60 8.77 -5.98
C ILE A 111 1.22 8.98 -6.59
N ASN A 112 0.38 7.94 -6.55
CA ASN A 112 -1.01 7.99 -6.97
C ASN A 112 -1.79 6.93 -6.18
N GLU A 113 -2.84 7.35 -5.49
CA GLU A 113 -3.70 6.49 -4.69
C GLU A 113 -4.68 5.67 -5.54
N ASP A 114 -5.20 6.21 -6.63
CA ASP A 114 -6.14 5.53 -7.52
C ASP A 114 -5.93 5.99 -8.97
N ILE A 115 -5.08 5.27 -9.69
CA ILE A 115 -4.67 5.59 -11.06
C ILE A 115 -5.89 5.66 -12.00
N GLU A 116 -6.92 4.87 -11.72
CA GLU A 116 -8.12 4.75 -12.55
C GLU A 116 -9.31 5.57 -12.02
N LYS A 117 -9.16 6.29 -10.89
CA LYS A 117 -10.19 7.13 -10.26
C LYS A 117 -11.53 6.41 -10.04
N ARG A 118 -11.47 5.15 -9.61
CA ARG A 118 -12.62 4.29 -9.31
C ARG A 118 -13.37 4.69 -8.05
N ILE A 119 -12.67 5.20 -7.02
CA ILE A 119 -13.29 5.48 -5.72
C ILE A 119 -13.77 6.93 -5.55
N THR A 120 -13.35 7.84 -6.42
CA THR A 120 -13.66 9.27 -6.34
C THR A 120 -15.15 9.50 -6.67
N LYS A 121 -16.03 9.41 -5.68
CA LYS A 121 -17.47 9.68 -5.82
C LYS A 121 -17.86 11.06 -5.30
N ASN A 122 -17.29 11.50 -4.18
CA ASN A 122 -17.59 12.78 -3.52
C ASN A 122 -16.42 13.79 -3.59
N GLY A 123 -15.40 13.51 -4.42
CA GLY A 123 -14.25 14.39 -4.63
C GLY A 123 -12.98 13.91 -3.91
N ILE A 124 -12.18 14.85 -3.41
CA ILE A 124 -10.80 14.62 -2.94
C ILE A 124 -10.74 13.83 -1.61
N LEU A 125 -11.86 13.71 -0.88
CA LEU A 125 -11.86 13.12 0.46
C LEU A 125 -11.44 11.64 0.45
N GLU A 126 -12.00 10.86 -0.47
CA GLU A 126 -11.72 9.44 -0.63
C GLU A 126 -10.27 9.20 -1.00
N GLU A 127 -9.73 10.03 -1.91
CA GLU A 127 -8.33 10.02 -2.32
C GLU A 127 -7.40 10.31 -1.14
N VAL A 128 -7.70 11.32 -0.32
CA VAL A 128 -6.94 11.66 0.89
C VAL A 128 -6.96 10.51 1.91
N ILE A 129 -8.10 9.87 2.11
CA ILE A 129 -8.22 8.75 3.05
C ILE A 129 -7.45 7.53 2.52
N LEU A 130 -7.55 7.23 1.22
CA LEU A 130 -6.82 6.12 0.60
C LEU A 130 -5.31 6.36 0.66
N ASN A 131 -4.85 7.57 0.33
CA ASN A 131 -3.44 7.96 0.45
C ASN A 131 -2.92 7.74 1.88
N LYS A 132 -3.66 8.23 2.88
CA LYS A 132 -3.31 8.03 4.29
C LYS A 132 -3.28 6.56 4.67
N MET A 133 -4.29 5.78 4.27
CA MET A 133 -4.35 4.34 4.52
C MET A 133 -3.12 3.62 3.97
N LEU A 134 -2.78 3.87 2.70
CA LEU A 134 -1.63 3.28 2.02
C LEU A 134 -0.33 3.63 2.74
N LEU A 135 -0.09 4.91 3.05
CA LEU A 135 1.08 5.32 3.83
C LEU A 135 1.12 4.59 5.18
N SER A 136 0.00 4.53 5.90
CA SER A 136 -0.06 3.92 7.22
C SER A 136 0.24 2.43 7.22
N ILE A 137 -0.23 1.66 6.23
CA ILE A 137 0.03 0.21 6.17
C ILE A 137 1.43 -0.12 5.64
N LEU A 138 2.07 0.79 4.90
CA LEU A 138 3.39 0.57 4.32
C LEU A 138 4.53 1.08 5.22
N LEU A 139 4.34 2.21 5.91
CA LEU A 139 5.33 2.75 6.84
C LEU A 139 5.56 1.79 8.01
N GLY A 140 6.83 1.55 8.30
CA GLY A 140 7.31 0.54 9.25
C GLY A 140 7.11 -0.92 8.80
N ASN A 141 6.54 -1.15 7.62
CA ASN A 141 6.49 -2.43 6.92
C ASN A 141 7.30 -2.39 5.61
N GLU A 142 8.23 -1.45 5.46
CA GLU A 142 8.99 -1.25 4.21
C GLU A 142 9.83 -2.48 3.86
N GLU A 143 10.32 -3.23 4.86
CA GLU A 143 11.01 -4.51 4.65
C GLU A 143 10.18 -5.51 3.82
N ASN A 144 8.84 -5.51 3.98
CA ASN A 144 7.97 -6.38 3.19
C ASN A 144 7.93 -5.96 1.71
N LEU A 145 7.96 -4.64 1.43
CA LEU A 145 8.05 -4.13 0.05
C LEU A 145 9.38 -4.51 -0.59
N LEU A 146 10.47 -4.48 0.18
CA LEU A 146 11.81 -4.81 -0.31
C LEU A 146 11.99 -6.29 -0.68
N GLN A 147 11.10 -7.17 -0.18
CA GLN A 147 11.09 -8.59 -0.54
C GLN A 147 10.30 -8.87 -1.83
N ILE A 148 9.63 -7.88 -2.41
CA ILE A 148 8.92 -8.01 -3.68
C ILE A 148 9.95 -7.89 -4.83
N SER A 149 10.06 -8.96 -5.63
CA SER A 149 10.93 -9.04 -6.81
C SER A 149 10.33 -8.34 -8.02
#